data_AF-A0A6I2FZ05-F1
#
_entry.id   AF-A0A6I2FZ05-F1
#
_cell.length_a   1.000
_cell.length_b   1.000
_cell.length_c   1.000
_cell.angle_alpha   90.00
_cell.angle_beta   90.00
_cell.angle_gamma   90.00
#
_symmetry.space_group_name_H-M   'P 1'
#
loop_
_entity.id
_entity.type
_entity.pdbx_description
1 polymer ?
#
loop_
_entity_poly.entity_id
_entity_poly.type
_entity_poly.pdbx_seq_one_letter_code
_entity_poly.pdbx_strand_id
1 'polypeptide(L)'
;MGYEWLLSAAMNLNGGLTTDEVLRALADAPRRWVQSVFTKNGAPGLSVWTRTPAGTPILVVLRPLGGFDHQIVYAAPMTSDQVTAFEEWEANQ
;
A
#
# COMPACT_ATOMS: atom_id res chain seq x y z
N MET A 1 -15.20 -6.36 0.48
CA MET A 1 -14.12 -5.97 1.40
C MET A 1 -14.06 -4.45 1.36
N GLY A 2 -14.28 -3.78 2.49
CA GLY A 2 -14.23 -2.32 2.58
C GLY A 2 -12.80 -1.86 2.86
N TYR A 3 -12.35 -0.85 2.13
CA TYR A 3 -11.14 -0.11 2.47
C TYR A 3 -11.54 1.23 3.05
N GLU A 4 -11.25 1.45 4.32
CA GLU A 4 -11.45 2.75 4.96
C GLU A 4 -10.15 3.53 4.94
N TRP A 5 -10.21 4.81 4.60
CA TRP A 5 -9.03 5.67 4.67
C TRP A 5 -8.92 6.29 6.04
N LEU A 6 -7.74 6.20 6.65
CA LEU A 6 -7.39 7.09 7.74
C LEU A 6 -7.30 8.50 7.18
N LEU A 7 -8.04 9.46 7.76
CA LEU A 7 -8.10 10.85 7.25
C LEU A 7 -6.71 11.47 7.05
N SER A 8 -5.81 11.22 8.01
CA SER A 8 -4.42 11.66 7.95
C SER A 8 -3.62 10.98 6.84
N ALA A 9 -3.93 9.73 6.48
CA ALA A 9 -3.26 9.03 5.39
C ALA A 9 -3.69 9.60 4.03
N ALA A 10 -4.99 9.86 3.85
CA ALA A 10 -5.53 10.48 2.64
C ALA A 10 -4.99 11.91 2.44
N MET A 11 -4.82 12.67 3.53
CA MET A 11 -4.27 14.03 3.47
C MET A 11 -2.75 14.08 3.25
N ASN A 12 -2.01 13.05 3.66
CA ASN A 12 -0.55 12.97 3.52
C ASN A 12 -0.12 12.15 2.29
N LEU A 13 -1.02 11.93 1.33
CA LEU A 13 -0.65 11.34 0.04
C LEU A 13 0.38 12.25 -0.63
N ASN A 14 1.56 11.69 -0.87
CA ASN A 14 2.69 12.38 -1.49
C ASN A 14 2.93 11.86 -2.91
N GLY A 15 3.63 12.66 -3.71
CA GLY A 15 4.07 12.24 -5.05
C GLY A 15 2.97 12.17 -6.11
N GLY A 16 1.88 12.93 -5.94
CA GLY A 16 0.81 13.04 -6.94
C GLY A 16 -0.18 11.88 -6.98
N LEU A 17 -0.08 10.93 -6.05
CA LEU A 17 -1.03 9.83 -5.92
C LEU A 17 -2.39 10.32 -5.43
N THR A 18 -3.44 9.84 -6.08
CA THR A 18 -4.81 10.03 -5.61
C THR A 18 -5.29 8.85 -4.76
N THR A 19 -6.24 9.08 -3.86
CA THR A 19 -6.88 8.01 -3.08
C THR A 19 -7.50 6.95 -4.00
N ASP A 20 -8.07 7.39 -5.13
CA ASP A 20 -8.67 6.52 -6.13
C ASP A 20 -7.62 5.65 -6.84
N GLU A 21 -6.46 6.19 -7.20
CA GLU A 21 -5.38 5.39 -7.78
C GLU A 21 -4.85 4.33 -6.82
N VAL A 22 -4.74 4.66 -5.53
CA VAL A 22 -4.33 3.69 -4.51
C VAL A 22 -5.38 2.59 -4.35
N LEU A 23 -6.67 2.95 -4.35
CA LEU A 23 -7.76 1.96 -4.31
C LEU A 23 -7.76 1.07 -5.56
N ARG A 24 -7.59 1.64 -6.75
CA ARG A 24 -7.44 0.87 -7.99
C ARG A 24 -6.21 -0.01 -7.96
N ALA A 25 -5.08 0.46 -7.44
CA ALA A 25 -3.89 -0.37 -7.29
C ALA A 25 -4.16 -1.56 -6.35
N LEU A 26 -4.88 -1.37 -5.24
CA LEU A 26 -5.24 -2.47 -4.35
C LEU A 26 -6.25 -3.45 -4.98
N ALA A 27 -7.17 -2.96 -5.81
CA ALA A 27 -8.22 -3.75 -6.43
C ALA A 27 -7.77 -4.48 -7.71
N ASP A 28 -7.05 -3.78 -8.58
CA ASP A 28 -6.73 -4.22 -9.95
C ASP A 28 -5.30 -4.75 -10.10
N ALA A 29 -4.40 -4.54 -9.13
CA ALA A 29 -3.02 -4.93 -9.34
C ALA A 29 -2.85 -6.45 -9.45
N PRO A 30 -2.22 -6.94 -10.53
CA PRO A 30 -2.04 -8.37 -10.76
C PRO A 30 -1.00 -8.99 -9.81
N ARG A 31 -0.05 -8.17 -9.33
CA ARG A 31 1.04 -8.59 -8.44
C ARG A 31 1.08 -7.68 -7.22
N ARG A 32 0.98 -8.30 -6.05
CA ARG A 32 1.06 -7.62 -4.76
C ARG A 32 1.97 -8.42 -3.84
N TRP A 33 3.00 -7.76 -3.34
CA TRP A 33 3.81 -8.32 -2.27
C TRP A 33 3.25 -7.84 -0.94
N VAL A 34 2.72 -8.77 -0.16
CA VAL A 34 2.13 -8.47 1.14
C VAL A 34 3.08 -8.93 2.23
N GLN A 35 3.48 -8.02 3.11
CA GLN A 35 4.31 -8.32 4.26
C GLN A 35 3.63 -7.85 5.55
N SER A 36 3.78 -8.64 6.61
CA SER A 36 3.35 -8.23 7.95
C SER A 36 4.32 -7.20 8.50
N VAL A 37 3.81 -6.03 8.89
CA VAL A 37 4.60 -4.94 9.47
C VAL A 37 3.98 -4.47 10.76
N PHE A 38 4.80 -3.93 11.65
CA PHE A 38 4.30 -3.22 12.82
C PHE A 38 4.29 -1.73 12.51
N THR A 39 3.15 -1.09 12.75
CA THR A 39 3.05 0.36 12.68
C THR A 39 3.97 1.00 13.73
N LYS A 40 4.29 2.30 13.57
CA LYS A 40 5.08 3.05 14.56
C LYS A 40 4.51 3.00 15.99
N ASN A 41 3.21 2.77 16.10
CA ASN A 41 2.50 2.66 17.38
C ASN A 41 2.47 1.21 17.94
N GLY A 42 3.21 0.28 17.34
CA GLY A 42 3.28 -1.13 17.75
C GLY A 42 2.07 -1.98 17.35
N ALA A 43 1.10 -1.42 16.63
CA ALA A 43 -0.06 -2.19 16.16
C ALA A 43 0.31 -3.02 14.91
N PRO A 44 -0.23 -4.25 14.79
CA PRO A 44 -0.04 -5.06 13.60
C PRO A 44 -0.68 -4.40 12.38
N GLY A 45 0.02 -4.46 11.25
CA GLY A 45 -0.42 -3.99 9.96
C GLY A 45 0.15 -4.87 8.84
N LEU A 46 -0.29 -4.58 7.63
CA LEU A 46 0.13 -5.26 6.40
C LEU A 46 0.65 -4.19 5.45
N SER A 47 1.92 -4.28 5.05
CA SER A 47 2.44 -3.50 3.95
C SER A 47 2.16 -4.24 2.65
N VAL A 48 1.44 -3.58 1.76
CA VAL A 48 1.11 -4.03 0.43
C VAL A 48 1.94 -3.21 -0.53
N TRP A 49 2.83 -3.89 -1.23
CA TRP A 49 3.70 -3.34 -2.25
C TRP A 49 3.12 -3.71 -3.59
N THR A 50 2.83 -2.71 -4.40
CA THR A 50 2.14 -2.94 -5.67
C THR A 50 2.40 -1.80 -6.66
N ARG A 51 1.86 -1.90 -7.87
CA ARG A 51 1.92 -0.84 -8.88
C ARG A 51 0.53 -0.27 -9.13
N THR A 52 0.46 1.04 -9.35
CA THR A 52 -0.73 1.68 -9.87
C THR A 52 -1.00 1.22 -11.30
N PRO A 53 -2.23 1.40 -11.82
CA PRO A 53 -2.52 1.16 -13.23
C PRO A 53 -1.62 1.96 -14.20
N ALA A 54 -1.08 3.10 -13.74
CA ALA A 54 -0.10 3.90 -14.49
C ALA A 54 1.33 3.32 -14.47
N GLY A 55 1.55 2.21 -13.75
CA GLY A 55 2.84 1.55 -13.61
C GLY A 55 3.72 2.08 -12.47
N THR A 56 3.24 3.04 -11.68
CA THR A 56 4.00 3.63 -10.57
C THR A 56 4.04 2.68 -9.38
N PRO A 57 5.21 2.29 -8.88
CA PRO A 57 5.33 1.45 -7.69
C PRO A 57 4.94 2.24 -6.43
N ILE A 58 4.00 1.69 -5.67
CA ILE A 58 3.45 2.29 -4.45
C ILE A 58 3.46 1.31 -3.29
N LEU A 59 3.67 1.85 -2.10
CA LEU A 59 3.60 1.12 -0.84
C LEU A 59 2.38 1.61 -0.06
N VAL A 60 1.53 0.67 0.33
CA VAL A 60 0.31 0.91 1.09
C VAL A 60 0.35 0.13 2.38
N VAL A 61 0.18 0.78 3.52
CA VAL A 61 0.06 0.09 4.81
C VAL A 61 -1.41 0.03 5.20
N LEU A 62 -1.88 -1.19 5.40
CA LEU A 62 -3.21 -1.53 5.88
C LEU A 62 -3.13 -1.91 7.35
N ARG A 63 -4.14 -1.51 8.11
CA ARG A 63 -4.37 -1.95 9.47
C ARG A 63 -5.69 -2.73 9.51
N PRO A 64 -5.71 -3.96 10.03
CA PRO A 64 -6.96 -4.65 10.26
C PRO A 64 -7.74 -3.94 11.39
N LEU A 65 -8.99 -3.54 11.13
CA LEU A 65 -9.89 -3.00 12.15
C LEU A 65 -10.76 -4.09 12.81
N GLY A 66 -10.87 -5.24 12.15
CA GLY A 66 -11.67 -6.39 12.59
C GLY A 66 -12.53 -6.91 11.44
N GLY A 67 -12.76 -8.23 11.38
CA GLY A 67 -13.52 -8.84 10.27
C GLY A 67 -12.79 -8.72 8.92
N PHE A 68 -13.51 -8.30 7.88
CA PHE A 68 -12.96 -8.08 6.53
C PHE A 68 -12.60 -6.62 6.24
N ASP A 69 -12.68 -5.75 7.24
CA ASP A 69 -12.44 -4.31 7.10
C ASP A 69 -10.98 -3.96 7.38
N HIS A 70 -10.41 -3.26 6.40
CA HIS A 70 -9.03 -2.84 6.41
C HIS A 70 -8.97 -1.32 6.32
N GLN A 71 -8.21 -0.70 7.22
CA GLN A 71 -7.97 0.73 7.18
C GLN A 71 -6.63 1.02 6.52
N ILE A 72 -6.62 1.85 5.49
CA ILE A 72 -5.40 2.40 4.89
C ILE A 72 -4.86 3.46 5.84
N VAL A 73 -3.74 3.15 6.49
CA VAL A 73 -3.09 4.06 7.45
C VAL A 73 -1.93 4.83 6.84
N TYR A 74 -1.43 4.38 5.68
CA TYR A 74 -0.36 5.04 4.95
C TYR A 74 -0.37 4.62 3.50
N ALA A 75 -0.11 5.56 2.59
CA ALA A 75 0.13 5.27 1.19
C ALA A 75 1.14 6.29 0.63
N ALA A 76 2.15 5.80 -0.07
CA ALA A 76 3.18 6.63 -0.68
C ALA A 76 3.81 5.93 -1.89
N PRO A 77 4.37 6.69 -2.85
CA PRO A 77 5.22 6.11 -3.87
C PRO A 77 6.46 5.50 -3.21
N MET A 78 6.92 4.36 -3.73
CA MET A 78 8.13 3.72 -3.24
C MET A 78 9.36 4.60 -3.50
N THR A 79 10.33 4.56 -2.58
CA THR A 79 11.66 5.14 -2.82
C THR A 79 12.46 4.27 -3.78
N SER A 80 13.51 4.80 -4.41
CA SER A 80 14.33 4.06 -5.38
C SER A 80 14.88 2.73 -4.82
N ASP A 81 15.25 2.70 -3.53
CA ASP A 81 15.72 1.49 -2.84
C ASP A 81 14.60 0.44 -2.72
N GLN A 82 13.39 0.89 -2.33
CA GLN A 82 12.21 0.04 -2.25
C GLN A 82 11.76 -0.49 -3.61
N VAL A 83 11.88 0.34 -4.66
CA VAL A 83 11.58 -0.09 -6.04
C VAL A 83 12.52 -1.21 -6.44
N THR A 84 13.83 -1.08 -6.21
CA THR A 84 14.79 -2.15 -6.52
C THR A 84 14.42 -3.46 -5.81
N ALA A 85 14.15 -3.40 -4.50
CA ALA A 85 13.75 -4.60 -3.74
C ALA A 85 12.43 -5.20 -4.25
N PHE A 86 11.47 -4.36 -4.64
CA PHE A 86 10.20 -4.79 -5.20
C PHE A 86 10.38 -5.45 -6.58
N GLU A 87 11.23 -4.89 -7.44
CA GLU A 87 11.54 -5.44 -8.75
C GLU A 87 12.31 -6.76 -8.66
N GLU A 88 13.25 -6.87 -7.72
CA GLU A 88 13.93 -8.13 -7.41
C GLU A 88 12.95 -9.21 -6.93
N TRP A 89 11.97 -8.84 -6.10
CA TRP A 89 10.89 -9.74 -5.72
C TRP A 89 10.01 -10.11 -6.92
N GLU A 90 9.61 -9.15 -7.75
CA GLU A 90 8.78 -9.38 -8.95
C GLU A 90 9.45 -10.33 -9.96
N ALA A 91 10.79 -10.31 -10.04
CA ALA A 91 11.58 -11.20 -10.89
C ALA A 91 11.74 -12.62 -10.31
N ASN A 92 11.58 -12.77 -8.99
CA ASN A 92 11.72 -14.04 -8.26
C ASN A 92 10.36 -14.69 -7.88
N GLN A 93 9.25 -14.19 -8.40
CA GLN A 93 7.89 -14.76 -8.26
C GLN A 93 7.45 -15.48 -9.54
#